data_AF-A0A110A357-F1
#
_entry.id   AF-A0A110A357-F1
#
_cell.length_a   1.000
_cell.length_b   1.000
_cell.length_c   1.000
_cell.angle_alpha   90.00
_cell.angle_beta   90.00
_cell.angle_gamma   90.00
#
_symmetry.space_group_name_H-M   'P 1'
#
loop_
_entity.id
_entity.type
_entity.pdbx_description
1 polymer ?
#
loop_
_entity_poly.entity_id
_entity_poly.type
_entity_poly.pdbx_seq_one_letter_code
_entity_poly.pdbx_strand_id
1 'polypeptide(L)'
;MKAKVYAIMVAALIAVAGVIVYTSQSDADGTNDPVTNGKMTVNISYGGGWELPKTVDAYNGAIALDSALGTTNHVIDMNLYTQSGQYVSINYEYGKITSINNIAASGSDVWNVYILNASGSWVSATDTLGWYKPFGDYDVNHRTANIAVIYGTPQEAQTKISAFNPTVTSTIVPVSDIVGNSNFEVTFYLKVSQDSAVQAALNNAHMSVTTGRADVTASNINAGVEVVGYGSDLYLALKNAFPGYVTGQEVVPYYDNGSYQTVYSWISAFLTLYTVQVTGANTPSVYTDDSWAWWQEYSEWTVDSTGEVSGNTSDFALGLISPLDDAPLTSDSYALYFAIGGM
;
A
#
# COMPACT_ATOMS: atom_id res chain seq x y z
N MET A 1 -27.80 25.39 -7.88
CA MET A 1 -27.85 24.15 -8.69
C MET A 1 -26.49 23.96 -9.33
N LYS A 2 -25.56 23.28 -8.64
CA LYS A 2 -24.26 22.91 -9.21
C LYS A 2 -24.38 21.51 -9.79
N ALA A 3 -23.85 21.32 -10.98
CA ALA A 3 -24.06 20.16 -11.82
C ALA A 3 -23.67 18.86 -11.10
N LYS A 4 -24.54 17.87 -11.20
CA LYS A 4 -24.23 16.49 -10.83
C LYS A 4 -23.04 16.06 -11.71
N VAL A 5 -21.93 15.66 -11.07
CA VAL A 5 -20.74 15.15 -11.75
C VAL A 5 -21.06 13.74 -12.25
N TYR A 6 -21.70 13.67 -13.40
CA TYR A 6 -21.79 12.43 -14.15
C TYR A 6 -20.56 12.37 -15.05
N ALA A 7 -19.75 11.31 -14.92
CA ALA A 7 -18.87 10.90 -16.01
C ALA A 7 -19.78 10.50 -17.18
N ILE A 8 -20.19 11.49 -18.00
CA ILE A 8 -20.89 11.21 -19.24
C ILE A 8 -19.81 10.72 -20.20
N MET A 9 -19.67 9.39 -20.26
CA MET A 9 -19.14 8.69 -21.42
C MET A 9 -20.03 9.13 -22.59
N VAL A 10 -19.60 10.12 -23.38
CA VAL A 10 -20.21 10.33 -24.69
C VAL A 10 -20.04 9.01 -25.42
N ALA A 11 -21.18 8.40 -25.78
CA ALA A 11 -21.36 7.07 -26.32
C ALA A 11 -20.52 6.78 -27.57
N ALA A 12 -19.21 6.71 -27.44
CA ALA A 12 -18.34 6.09 -28.42
C ALA A 12 -18.36 4.58 -28.17
N LEU A 13 -19.47 3.94 -28.59
CA LEU A 13 -19.51 2.56 -29.08
C LEU A 13 -18.47 1.59 -28.47
N ILE A 14 -18.52 1.34 -27.16
CA ILE A 14 -17.80 0.19 -26.59
C ILE A 14 -18.77 -0.98 -26.61
N ALA A 15 -18.77 -1.74 -27.71
CA ALA A 15 -19.44 -3.04 -27.83
C ALA A 15 -18.73 -4.15 -27.02
N VAL A 16 -17.96 -3.77 -25.99
CA VAL A 16 -17.02 -4.63 -25.25
C VAL A 16 -17.12 -4.27 -23.78
N ALA A 17 -16.94 -5.26 -22.90
CA ALA A 17 -16.94 -5.02 -21.47
C ALA A 17 -15.71 -4.18 -21.05
N GLY A 18 -15.94 -3.24 -20.13
CA GLY A 18 -14.91 -2.33 -19.64
C GLY A 18 -15.32 -1.68 -18.31
N VAL A 19 -14.32 -1.31 -17.54
CA VAL A 19 -14.44 -0.66 -16.23
C VAL A 19 -13.60 0.61 -16.27
N ILE A 20 -14.09 1.69 -15.69
CA ILE A 20 -13.32 2.90 -15.43
C ILE A 20 -13.41 3.20 -13.94
N VAL A 21 -12.26 3.32 -13.30
CA VAL A 21 -12.09 3.67 -11.89
C VAL A 21 -11.46 5.05 -11.84
N TYR A 22 -12.07 5.99 -11.11
CA TYR A 22 -11.47 7.29 -10.84
C TYR A 22 -11.67 7.68 -9.38
N THR A 23 -10.78 8.48 -8.81
CA THR A 23 -11.01 9.01 -7.46
C THR A 23 -12.23 9.92 -7.41
N SER A 24 -13.09 9.72 -6.41
CA SER A 24 -14.25 10.59 -6.23
C SER A 24 -13.77 11.97 -5.78
N GLN A 25 -14.07 13.02 -6.54
CA GLN A 25 -13.80 14.40 -6.12
C GLN A 25 -15.08 15.04 -5.61
N SER A 26 -15.12 15.31 -4.30
CA SER A 26 -16.18 15.96 -3.53
C SER A 26 -17.58 15.34 -3.67
N ASP A 27 -18.14 14.85 -2.57
CA ASP A 27 -19.56 14.54 -2.53
C ASP A 27 -20.39 15.81 -2.82
N ALA A 28 -21.45 15.67 -3.61
CA ALA A 28 -22.20 16.77 -4.20
C ALA A 28 -23.21 17.41 -3.22
N ASP A 29 -23.12 17.10 -1.92
CA ASP A 29 -24.10 17.52 -0.91
C ASP A 29 -23.76 18.85 -0.23
N GLY A 30 -22.57 19.42 -0.48
CA GLY A 30 -22.19 20.71 0.09
C GLY A 30 -22.07 20.70 1.61
N THR A 31 -21.90 19.53 2.21
CA THR A 31 -21.29 19.43 3.53
C THR A 31 -19.80 19.76 3.33
N ASN A 32 -19.23 20.58 4.21
CA ASN A 32 -17.78 20.82 4.25
C ASN A 32 -17.10 19.53 4.77
N ASP A 33 -17.28 18.40 4.10
CA ASP A 33 -16.66 17.14 4.50
C ASP A 33 -15.24 17.13 3.89
N PRO A 34 -14.20 17.27 4.72
CA PRO A 34 -12.84 17.37 4.23
C PRO A 34 -12.46 16.01 3.65
N VAL A 35 -12.49 15.89 2.31
CA VAL A 35 -11.89 14.79 1.53
C VAL A 35 -12.29 13.40 2.05
N THR A 36 -13.31 12.73 1.52
CA THR A 36 -13.13 11.55 0.63
C THR A 36 -11.83 10.72 0.84
N ASN A 37 -11.53 10.29 2.08
CA ASN A 37 -10.30 9.59 2.48
C ASN A 37 -10.26 8.14 1.96
N GLY A 38 -9.99 7.96 0.66
CA GLY A 38 -10.03 6.64 0.04
C GLY A 38 -11.38 6.30 -0.56
N LYS A 39 -12.20 7.27 -0.98
CA LYS A 39 -13.35 6.96 -1.84
C LYS A 39 -12.96 6.98 -3.30
N MET A 40 -13.33 5.93 -4.03
CA MET A 40 -13.16 5.82 -5.47
C MET A 40 -14.53 5.64 -6.13
N THR A 41 -14.72 6.25 -7.28
CA THR A 41 -15.91 6.05 -8.09
C THR A 41 -15.59 5.11 -9.25
N VAL A 42 -16.42 4.09 -9.40
CA VAL A 42 -16.27 3.05 -10.42
C VAL A 42 -17.47 3.08 -11.36
N ASN A 43 -17.18 3.06 -12.64
CA ASN A 43 -18.13 2.98 -13.73
C ASN A 43 -17.90 1.67 -14.45
N ILE A 44 -18.95 0.91 -14.70
CA ILE A 44 -18.86 -0.44 -15.26
C ILE A 44 -19.77 -0.52 -16.49
N SER A 45 -19.28 -1.19 -17.53
CA SER A 45 -20.04 -1.56 -18.71
C SER A 45 -19.74 -3.01 -19.08
N TYR A 46 -20.77 -3.77 -19.38
CA TYR A 46 -20.65 -5.14 -19.91
C TYR A 46 -20.90 -5.21 -21.42
N GLY A 47 -20.80 -4.09 -22.13
CA GLY A 47 -21.02 -3.98 -23.58
C GLY A 47 -22.45 -3.60 -24.01
N GLY A 48 -23.40 -3.51 -23.06
CA GLY A 48 -24.79 -3.08 -23.30
C GLY A 48 -25.10 -1.63 -22.93
N GLY A 49 -24.12 -0.91 -22.36
CA GLY A 49 -24.28 0.41 -21.76
C GLY A 49 -23.57 0.50 -20.42
N TRP A 50 -23.40 1.72 -19.92
CA TRP A 50 -22.80 1.97 -18.61
C TRP A 50 -23.83 1.85 -17.51
N GLU A 51 -23.44 1.17 -16.43
CA GLU A 51 -24.16 1.21 -15.17
C GLU A 51 -24.11 2.61 -14.54
N LEU A 52 -24.97 2.83 -13.54
CA LEU A 52 -24.84 4.00 -12.68
C LEU A 52 -23.48 3.94 -11.95
N PRO A 53 -22.75 5.07 -11.88
CA PRO A 53 -21.50 5.14 -11.13
C PRO A 53 -21.71 4.70 -9.67
N LYS A 54 -20.77 3.93 -9.13
CA LYS A 54 -20.74 3.49 -7.73
C LYS A 54 -19.58 4.18 -7.03
N THR A 55 -19.84 4.86 -5.93
CA THR A 55 -18.78 5.37 -5.04
C THR A 55 -18.58 4.36 -3.94
N VAL A 56 -17.35 3.91 -3.77
CA VAL A 56 -16.94 2.88 -2.82
C VAL A 56 -15.76 3.37 -2.03
N ASP A 57 -15.61 2.86 -0.82
CA ASP A 57 -14.40 3.01 -0.05
C ASP A 57 -13.34 2.00 -0.57
N ALA A 58 -12.15 2.50 -0.87
CA ALA A 58 -11.07 1.80 -1.54
C ALA A 58 -9.76 2.59 -1.50
N TYR A 59 -8.70 1.94 -1.00
CA TYR A 59 -7.34 2.50 -1.00
C TYR A 59 -6.58 2.29 -2.32
N ASN A 60 -7.01 1.37 -3.19
CA ASN A 60 -6.38 1.08 -4.48
C ASN A 60 -7.42 0.68 -5.55
N GLY A 61 -6.96 0.56 -6.79
CA GLY A 61 -7.84 0.19 -7.91
C GLY A 61 -8.52 -1.18 -7.76
N ALA A 62 -7.87 -2.16 -7.13
CA ALA A 62 -8.39 -3.52 -7.05
C ALA A 62 -9.57 -3.62 -6.09
N ILE A 63 -9.44 -3.02 -4.90
CA ILE A 63 -10.52 -2.94 -3.91
C ILE A 63 -11.66 -2.08 -4.42
N ALA A 64 -11.37 -0.99 -5.14
CA ALA A 64 -12.41 -0.18 -5.76
C ALA A 64 -13.25 -1.03 -6.72
N LEU A 65 -12.59 -1.80 -7.58
CA LEU A 65 -13.28 -2.66 -8.54
C LEU A 65 -14.06 -3.79 -7.85
N ASP A 66 -13.45 -4.50 -6.91
CA ASP A 66 -14.06 -5.59 -6.14
C ASP A 66 -15.35 -5.11 -5.43
N SER A 67 -15.23 -4.01 -4.67
CA SER A 67 -16.34 -3.38 -3.95
C SER A 67 -17.47 -2.93 -4.88
N ALA A 68 -17.12 -2.36 -6.05
CA ALA A 68 -18.11 -1.90 -7.02
C ALA A 68 -18.80 -3.06 -7.77
N LEU A 69 -18.13 -4.19 -7.94
CA LEU A 69 -18.71 -5.40 -8.53
C LEU A 69 -19.66 -6.07 -7.54
N GLY A 70 -19.36 -6.06 -6.25
CA GLY A 70 -20.20 -6.65 -5.20
C GLY A 70 -20.53 -8.11 -5.50
N THR A 71 -21.81 -8.44 -5.69
CA THR A 71 -22.25 -9.82 -5.97
C THR A 71 -22.10 -10.26 -7.43
N THR A 72 -21.66 -9.38 -8.34
CA THR A 72 -21.39 -9.79 -9.73
C THR A 72 -20.27 -10.82 -9.75
N ASN A 73 -20.40 -11.93 -10.49
CA ASN A 73 -19.33 -12.93 -10.58
C ASN A 73 -18.03 -12.32 -11.09
N HIS A 74 -16.95 -12.40 -10.32
CA HIS A 74 -15.62 -11.95 -10.72
C HIS A 74 -14.53 -12.75 -10.00
N VAL A 75 -13.31 -12.66 -10.53
CA VAL A 75 -12.11 -13.25 -9.92
C VAL A 75 -10.98 -12.23 -10.04
N ILE A 76 -10.60 -11.65 -8.90
CA ILE A 76 -9.46 -10.75 -8.73
C ILE A 76 -8.52 -11.41 -7.72
N ASP A 77 -7.22 -11.50 -8.04
CA ASP A 77 -6.24 -12.06 -7.10
C ASP A 77 -5.97 -11.07 -5.97
N MET A 78 -6.50 -11.36 -4.78
CA MET A 78 -6.32 -10.56 -3.58
C MET A 78 -5.48 -11.30 -2.53
N ASN A 79 -4.79 -12.39 -2.91
CA ASN A 79 -4.10 -13.24 -1.95
C ASN A 79 -2.80 -12.62 -1.44
N LEU A 80 -2.61 -12.74 -0.13
CA LEU A 80 -1.35 -12.50 0.57
C LEU A 80 -0.78 -13.85 1.01
N TYR A 81 0.55 -14.02 1.03
CA TYR A 81 1.17 -15.30 1.42
C TYR A 81 2.38 -15.10 2.34
N THR A 82 2.54 -15.97 3.33
CA THR A 82 3.73 -16.01 4.19
C THR A 82 4.83 -16.78 3.47
N GLN A 83 5.92 -16.12 3.08
CA GLN A 83 7.05 -16.79 2.39
C GLN A 83 8.25 -17.08 3.31
N SER A 84 8.36 -16.40 4.45
CA SER A 84 9.46 -16.60 5.42
C SER A 84 9.08 -16.12 6.82
N GLY A 85 9.20 -17.00 7.83
CA GLY A 85 8.92 -16.67 9.23
C GLY A 85 7.46 -16.26 9.49
N GLN A 86 7.27 -15.21 10.30
CA GLN A 86 5.96 -14.66 10.69
C GLN A 86 5.52 -13.45 9.84
N TYR A 87 6.31 -13.06 8.82
CA TYR A 87 6.04 -11.91 7.94
C TYR A 87 5.23 -12.31 6.71
N VAL A 88 4.14 -11.59 6.43
CA VAL A 88 3.32 -11.75 5.22
C VAL A 88 3.98 -11.04 4.04
N SER A 89 4.17 -11.80 2.97
CA SER A 89 4.57 -11.25 1.70
C SER A 89 3.36 -11.06 0.79
N ILE A 90 3.48 -10.11 -0.13
CA ILE A 90 2.47 -9.80 -1.13
C ILE A 90 2.96 -10.27 -2.50
N ASN A 91 2.08 -10.98 -3.19
CA ASN A 91 2.32 -11.40 -4.56
C ASN A 91 2.38 -10.17 -5.47
N TYR A 92 3.28 -10.18 -6.45
CA TYR A 92 3.28 -9.15 -7.49
C TYR A 92 1.97 -9.15 -8.31
N GLU A 93 1.25 -10.27 -8.40
CA GLU A 93 -0.05 -10.35 -9.10
C GLU A 93 -1.22 -9.74 -8.30
N TYR A 94 -0.98 -9.13 -7.15
CA TYR A 94 -2.05 -8.57 -6.34
C TYR A 94 -2.90 -7.56 -7.16
N GLY A 95 -4.20 -7.85 -7.30
CA GLY A 95 -5.15 -7.18 -8.17
C GLY A 95 -5.24 -7.72 -9.60
N LYS A 96 -4.67 -8.89 -9.92
CA LYS A 96 -4.80 -9.52 -11.25
C LYS A 96 -6.24 -9.95 -11.50
N ILE A 97 -6.81 -9.51 -12.62
CA ILE A 97 -8.19 -9.84 -13.01
C ILE A 97 -8.20 -11.06 -13.93
N THR A 98 -8.86 -12.13 -13.50
CA THR A 98 -9.06 -13.34 -14.33
C THR A 98 -10.43 -13.35 -14.98
N SER A 99 -11.46 -12.82 -14.32
CA SER A 99 -12.79 -12.70 -14.93
C SER A 99 -13.64 -11.60 -14.29
N ILE A 100 -14.54 -11.02 -15.07
CA ILE A 100 -15.60 -10.13 -14.58
C ILE A 100 -16.88 -10.46 -15.35
N ASN A 101 -17.99 -10.60 -14.64
CA ASN A 101 -19.31 -10.93 -15.18
C ASN A 101 -19.27 -12.14 -16.13
N ASN A 102 -18.56 -13.20 -15.73
CA ASN A 102 -18.36 -14.43 -16.50
C ASN A 102 -17.58 -14.26 -17.82
N ILE A 103 -16.99 -13.09 -18.08
CA ILE A 103 -16.04 -12.88 -19.19
C ILE A 103 -14.64 -13.17 -18.66
N ALA A 104 -14.15 -14.38 -18.96
CA ALA A 104 -12.85 -14.86 -18.50
C ALA A 104 -11.73 -14.47 -19.46
N ALA A 105 -10.55 -14.15 -18.92
CA ALA A 105 -9.33 -14.02 -19.68
C ALA A 105 -8.99 -15.36 -20.36
N SER A 106 -8.72 -15.32 -21.67
CA SER A 106 -8.42 -16.50 -22.48
C SER A 106 -7.53 -16.15 -23.67
N GLY A 107 -6.40 -16.84 -23.79
CA GLY A 107 -5.45 -16.58 -24.88
C GLY A 107 -4.93 -15.15 -24.84
N SER A 108 -5.09 -14.42 -25.94
CA SER A 108 -4.71 -12.99 -26.03
C SER A 108 -5.77 -12.04 -25.48
N ASP A 109 -7.00 -12.50 -25.25
CA ASP A 109 -8.07 -11.67 -24.72
C ASP A 109 -8.03 -11.65 -23.19
N VAL A 110 -7.68 -10.50 -22.64
CA VAL A 110 -7.47 -10.30 -21.20
C VAL A 110 -8.12 -9.01 -20.73
N TRP A 111 -8.17 -8.82 -19.42
CA TRP A 111 -8.58 -7.56 -18.80
C TRP A 111 -7.36 -6.62 -18.70
N ASN A 112 -7.18 -5.79 -19.74
CA ASN A 112 -6.03 -4.89 -19.85
C ASN A 112 -6.22 -3.68 -18.94
N VAL A 113 -5.22 -3.35 -18.13
CA VAL A 113 -5.23 -2.19 -17.25
C VAL A 113 -4.51 -1.01 -17.92
N TYR A 114 -5.12 0.17 -17.87
CA TYR A 114 -4.57 1.42 -18.36
C TYR A 114 -4.62 2.46 -17.26
N ILE A 115 -3.63 3.34 -17.25
CA ILE A 115 -3.56 4.46 -16.31
C ILE A 115 -3.46 5.77 -17.09
N LEU A 116 -4.03 6.83 -16.51
CA LEU A 116 -3.78 8.17 -17.01
C LEU A 116 -2.43 8.65 -16.45
N ASN A 117 -1.46 8.88 -17.34
CA ASN A 117 -0.15 9.35 -16.93
C ASN A 117 -0.15 10.86 -16.63
N ALA A 118 0.97 11.39 -16.14
CA ALA A 118 1.11 12.81 -15.80
C ALA A 118 0.93 13.78 -17.00
N SER A 119 1.06 13.30 -18.25
CA SER A 119 0.80 14.11 -19.46
C SER A 119 -0.66 14.09 -19.90
N GLY A 120 -1.54 13.41 -19.16
CA GLY A 120 -2.96 13.27 -19.51
C GLY A 120 -3.23 12.25 -20.62
N SER A 121 -2.33 11.31 -20.84
CA SER A 121 -2.46 10.25 -21.85
C SER A 121 -2.71 8.90 -21.21
N TRP A 122 -3.60 8.10 -21.79
CA TRP A 122 -3.80 6.71 -21.40
C TRP A 122 -2.62 5.85 -21.87
N VAL A 123 -1.98 5.17 -20.94
CA VAL A 123 -0.88 4.24 -21.19
C VAL A 123 -1.20 2.90 -20.55
N SER A 124 -0.68 1.81 -21.13
CA SER A 124 -0.77 0.50 -20.51
C SER A 124 -0.13 0.56 -19.12
N ALA A 125 -0.81 0.00 -18.13
CA ALA A 125 -0.21 -0.29 -16.85
C ALA A 125 0.95 -1.27 -17.03
N THR A 126 1.98 -1.10 -16.21
CA THR A 126 3.13 -2.01 -16.10
C THR A 126 2.88 -3.13 -15.10
N ASP A 127 1.98 -2.90 -14.16
CA ASP A 127 1.72 -3.76 -13.00
C ASP A 127 0.22 -4.02 -12.85
N THR A 128 -0.15 -4.89 -11.91
CA THR A 128 -1.56 -5.24 -11.66
C THR A 128 -2.33 -4.13 -10.95
N LEU A 129 -3.66 -4.22 -10.99
CA LEU A 129 -4.57 -3.18 -10.54
C LEU A 129 -4.39 -2.81 -9.05
N GLY A 130 -3.93 -3.75 -8.21
CA GLY A 130 -3.78 -3.57 -6.77
C GLY A 130 -2.62 -2.63 -6.39
N TRP A 131 -1.70 -2.37 -7.30
CA TRP A 131 -0.56 -1.50 -7.06
C TRP A 131 -0.85 -0.03 -7.33
N TYR A 132 -1.90 0.30 -8.08
CA TYR A 132 -2.20 1.68 -8.42
C TYR A 132 -3.04 2.37 -7.35
N LYS A 133 -2.50 3.47 -6.82
CA LYS A 133 -3.11 4.26 -5.74
C LYS A 133 -3.16 5.76 -6.06
N PRO A 134 -4.12 6.51 -5.52
CA PRO A 134 -4.30 7.91 -5.87
C PRO A 134 -3.66 8.92 -4.89
N PHE A 135 -2.63 8.53 -4.13
CA PHE A 135 -2.10 9.35 -3.03
C PHE A 135 -0.78 10.02 -3.37
N GLY A 136 -0.65 11.30 -3.02
CA GLY A 136 0.47 12.18 -3.35
C GLY A 136 1.81 11.76 -2.74
N ASP A 137 1.80 11.00 -1.66
CA ASP A 137 2.97 10.46 -0.97
C ASP A 137 3.41 9.08 -1.49
N TYR A 138 2.61 8.43 -2.37
CA TYR A 138 2.89 7.10 -2.92
C TYR A 138 3.88 7.11 -4.10
N ASP A 139 4.35 5.92 -4.50
CA ASP A 139 5.30 5.71 -5.59
C ASP A 139 4.84 6.37 -6.90
N VAL A 140 5.70 7.19 -7.50
CA VAL A 140 5.34 8.02 -8.65
C VAL A 140 4.94 7.23 -9.90
N ASN A 141 5.45 6.01 -10.07
CA ASN A 141 5.14 5.16 -11.22
C ASN A 141 3.80 4.42 -11.05
N HIS A 142 3.35 4.27 -9.81
CA HIS A 142 2.11 3.60 -9.44
C HIS A 142 1.03 4.57 -8.93
N ARG A 143 1.35 5.86 -8.89
CA ARG A 143 0.44 6.90 -8.44
C ARG A 143 -0.44 7.40 -9.57
N THR A 144 -1.72 7.06 -9.52
CA THR A 144 -2.72 7.58 -10.44
C THR A 144 -4.09 7.71 -9.79
N ALA A 145 -4.83 8.74 -10.20
CA ALA A 145 -6.20 8.95 -9.80
C ALA A 145 -7.20 8.34 -10.80
N ASN A 146 -6.74 7.89 -11.97
CA ASN A 146 -7.62 7.46 -13.07
C ASN A 146 -7.08 6.18 -13.70
N ILE A 147 -7.86 5.12 -13.60
CA ILE A 147 -7.53 3.77 -14.08
C ILE A 147 -8.68 3.30 -14.98
N ALA A 148 -8.34 2.58 -16.04
CA ALA A 148 -9.32 1.91 -16.88
C ALA A 148 -8.95 0.43 -17.04
N VAL A 149 -9.95 -0.44 -17.06
CA VAL A 149 -9.80 -1.87 -17.34
C VAL A 149 -10.63 -2.19 -18.56
N ILE A 150 -10.02 -2.68 -19.64
CA ILE A 150 -10.71 -2.97 -20.90
C ILE A 150 -10.45 -4.40 -21.32
N TYR A 151 -11.53 -5.15 -21.57
CA TYR A 151 -11.44 -6.51 -22.08
C TYR A 151 -11.08 -6.54 -23.57
N GLY A 152 -10.24 -7.51 -23.95
CA GLY A 152 -9.90 -7.85 -25.33
C GLY A 152 -8.38 -8.01 -25.52
N THR A 153 -7.93 -8.05 -26.77
CA THR A 153 -6.49 -8.05 -27.06
C THR A 153 -5.85 -6.71 -26.67
N PRO A 154 -4.56 -6.67 -26.32
CA PRO A 154 -3.88 -5.42 -25.94
C PRO A 154 -4.00 -4.31 -27.00
N GLN A 155 -3.95 -4.67 -28.28
CA GLN A 155 -4.06 -3.72 -29.39
C GLN A 155 -5.48 -3.14 -29.51
N GLU A 156 -6.50 -3.99 -29.38
CA GLU A 156 -7.89 -3.53 -29.43
C GLU A 156 -8.24 -2.67 -28.22
N ALA A 157 -7.82 -3.09 -27.02
CA ALA A 157 -8.03 -2.38 -25.79
C ALA A 157 -7.34 -1.01 -25.80
N GLN A 158 -6.09 -0.93 -26.29
CA GLN A 158 -5.36 0.34 -26.46
C GLN A 158 -6.09 1.25 -27.45
N THR A 159 -6.57 0.71 -28.57
CA THR A 159 -7.33 1.49 -29.56
C THR A 159 -8.58 2.11 -28.94
N LYS A 160 -9.32 1.33 -28.13
CA LYS A 160 -10.54 1.78 -27.45
C LYS A 160 -10.26 2.86 -26.41
N ILE A 161 -9.27 2.67 -25.53
CA ILE A 161 -8.97 3.67 -24.50
C ILE A 161 -8.35 4.94 -25.09
N SER A 162 -7.58 4.85 -26.18
CA SER A 162 -7.00 6.05 -26.83
C SER A 162 -8.06 6.94 -27.47
N ALA A 163 -9.20 6.36 -27.86
CA ALA A 163 -10.35 7.11 -28.35
C ALA A 163 -11.22 7.70 -27.21
N PHE A 164 -10.97 7.29 -25.97
CA PHE A 164 -11.68 7.78 -24.80
C PHE A 164 -11.07 9.09 -24.30
N ASN A 165 -11.84 10.17 -24.41
CA ASN A 165 -11.51 11.43 -23.76
C ASN A 165 -12.26 11.53 -22.43
N PRO A 166 -11.58 11.45 -21.27
CA PRO A 166 -12.26 11.54 -19.99
C PRO A 166 -12.93 12.91 -19.84
N THR A 167 -14.25 12.91 -19.65
CA THR A 167 -15.03 14.11 -19.31
C THR A 167 -14.81 14.55 -17.86
N VAL A 168 -14.24 13.68 -17.03
CA VAL A 168 -13.83 13.94 -15.65
C VAL A 168 -12.44 13.36 -15.46
N THR A 169 -11.46 14.21 -15.19
CA THR A 169 -10.14 13.79 -14.69
C THR A 169 -10.12 14.10 -13.21
N SER A 170 -10.06 13.07 -12.39
CA SER A 170 -9.82 13.24 -10.96
C SER A 170 -8.32 13.49 -10.72
N THR A 171 -7.99 14.25 -9.68
CA THR A 171 -6.61 14.54 -9.28
C THR A 171 -6.21 13.68 -8.11
N ILE A 172 -4.91 13.41 -8.03
CA ILE A 172 -4.24 12.80 -6.88
C ILE A 172 -4.62 13.54 -5.59
N VAL A 173 -4.82 12.80 -4.50
CA VAL A 173 -4.93 13.34 -3.14
C VAL A 173 -3.57 13.93 -2.77
N PRO A 174 -3.43 15.26 -2.65
CA PRO A 174 -2.12 15.87 -2.43
C PRO A 174 -1.60 15.57 -1.02
N VAL A 175 -0.28 15.59 -0.84
CA VAL A 175 0.37 15.36 0.47
C VAL A 175 -0.15 16.33 1.55
N SER A 176 -0.53 17.56 1.15
CA SER A 176 -1.13 18.55 2.06
C SER A 176 -2.44 18.11 2.69
N ASP A 177 -3.17 17.19 2.05
CA ASP A 177 -4.47 16.70 2.51
C ASP A 177 -4.31 15.40 3.33
N ILE A 178 -3.09 14.84 3.33
CA ILE A 178 -2.68 13.65 4.10
C ILE A 178 -2.08 14.07 5.43
N VAL A 179 -1.14 15.02 5.43
CA VAL A 179 -0.42 15.44 6.64
C VAL A 179 -1.34 16.21 7.58
N GLY A 180 -1.51 15.71 8.80
CA GLY A 180 -2.39 16.31 9.81
C GLY A 180 -3.86 15.90 9.68
N ASN A 181 -4.16 14.89 8.86
CA ASN A 181 -5.51 14.33 8.70
C ASN A 181 -5.61 13.00 9.46
N SER A 182 -6.59 12.90 10.37
CA SER A 182 -6.79 11.75 11.25
C SER A 182 -7.06 10.43 10.51
N ASN A 183 -7.53 10.49 9.26
CA ASN A 183 -7.79 9.29 8.45
C ASN A 183 -6.51 8.69 7.86
N PHE A 184 -5.42 9.46 7.83
CA PHE A 184 -4.10 8.99 7.41
C PHE A 184 -3.15 8.88 8.60
N GLU A 185 -3.67 9.02 9.82
CA GLU A 185 -2.90 9.03 11.06
C GLU A 185 -2.57 7.60 11.47
N VAL A 186 -1.31 7.38 11.85
CA VAL A 186 -0.86 6.12 12.44
C VAL A 186 -0.06 6.41 13.69
N THR A 187 -0.43 5.73 14.78
CA THR A 187 0.30 5.76 16.04
C THR A 187 1.32 4.62 16.09
N PHE A 188 2.57 4.95 16.38
CA PHE A 188 3.65 4.00 16.54
C PHE A 188 4.16 4.00 17.98
N TYR A 189 4.11 2.86 18.65
CA TYR A 189 4.87 2.62 19.88
C TYR A 189 6.28 2.16 19.52
N LEU A 190 7.31 2.92 19.92
CA LEU A 190 8.70 2.62 19.61
C LEU A 190 9.45 2.18 20.86
N LYS A 191 10.19 1.08 20.76
CA LYS A 191 11.09 0.66 21.83
C LYS A 191 12.34 -0.06 21.36
N VAL A 192 13.45 0.15 22.06
CA VAL A 192 14.65 -0.69 21.98
C VAL A 192 14.73 -1.59 23.20
N SER A 193 14.89 -2.90 22.99
CA SER A 193 15.02 -3.89 24.05
C SER A 193 16.17 -3.57 24.99
N GLN A 194 15.91 -3.67 26.30
CA GLN A 194 16.92 -3.49 27.34
C GLN A 194 17.59 -4.82 27.74
N ASP A 195 17.37 -5.88 26.96
CA ASP A 195 18.11 -7.12 27.08
C ASP A 195 19.62 -6.86 27.00
N SER A 196 20.37 -7.40 27.96
CA SER A 196 21.80 -7.15 28.09
C SER A 196 22.61 -7.56 26.86
N ALA A 197 22.18 -8.60 26.14
CA ALA A 197 22.84 -9.09 24.94
C ALA A 197 22.57 -8.16 23.75
N VAL A 198 21.34 -7.63 23.62
CA VAL A 198 21.01 -6.60 22.61
C VAL A 198 21.83 -5.33 22.84
N GLN A 199 21.88 -4.86 24.09
CA GLN A 199 22.64 -3.66 24.44
C GLN A 199 24.15 -3.84 24.22
N ALA A 200 24.70 -5.02 24.53
CA ALA A 200 26.10 -5.34 24.24
C ALA A 200 26.38 -5.36 22.72
N ALA A 201 25.48 -5.94 21.92
CA ALA A 201 25.62 -6.00 20.47
C ALA A 201 25.61 -4.60 19.83
N LEU A 202 24.67 -3.73 20.23
CA LEU A 202 24.62 -2.34 19.76
C LEU A 202 25.90 -1.56 20.09
N ASN A 203 26.40 -1.70 21.31
CA ASN A 203 27.65 -1.06 21.74
C ASN A 203 28.86 -1.54 20.92
N ASN A 204 28.98 -2.85 20.70
CA ASN A 204 30.05 -3.44 19.90
C ASN A 204 29.99 -3.02 18.43
N ALA A 205 28.78 -2.85 17.89
CA ALA A 205 28.56 -2.35 16.53
C ALA A 205 28.65 -0.83 16.40
N HIS A 206 28.90 -0.10 17.51
CA HIS A 206 28.91 1.36 17.57
C HIS A 206 27.60 2.01 17.07
N MET A 207 26.49 1.35 17.35
CA MET A 207 25.16 1.79 16.95
C MET A 207 24.47 2.50 18.10
N SER A 208 23.77 3.59 17.79
CA SER A 208 22.98 4.34 18.76
C SER A 208 21.73 4.90 18.08
N VAL A 209 20.70 5.16 18.88
CA VAL A 209 19.46 5.77 18.41
C VAL A 209 19.73 7.22 18.02
N THR A 210 19.55 7.54 16.75
CA THR A 210 19.58 8.92 16.25
C THR A 210 18.24 9.24 15.61
N THR A 211 17.71 10.42 15.90
CA THR A 211 16.44 10.89 15.36
C THR A 211 16.59 12.33 14.88
N GLY A 212 15.78 12.72 13.88
CA GLY A 212 15.65 14.12 13.46
C GLY A 212 14.63 14.91 14.29
N ARG A 213 14.07 14.31 15.34
CA ARG A 213 12.95 14.83 16.13
C ARG A 213 13.42 15.27 17.51
N ALA A 214 13.09 16.48 17.91
CA ALA A 214 13.47 17.01 19.23
C ALA A 214 12.70 16.35 20.39
N ASP A 215 11.49 15.87 20.12
CA ASP A 215 10.59 15.21 21.06
C ASP A 215 10.90 13.71 21.25
N VAL A 216 11.75 13.13 20.41
CA VAL A 216 12.11 11.71 20.45
C VAL A 216 13.60 11.56 20.74
N THR A 217 13.93 10.97 21.89
CA THR A 217 15.29 10.82 22.41
C THR A 217 15.63 9.35 22.62
N ALA A 218 16.92 9.00 22.67
CA ALA A 218 17.32 7.64 23.02
C ALA A 218 16.73 7.20 24.38
N SER A 219 16.60 8.13 25.34
CA SER A 219 16.05 7.82 26.66
C SER A 219 14.57 7.44 26.63
N ASN A 220 13.73 8.15 25.86
CA ASN A 220 12.30 7.83 25.81
C ASN A 220 12.03 6.61 24.92
N ILE A 221 12.81 6.37 23.88
CA ILE A 221 12.73 5.12 23.11
C ILE A 221 13.09 3.91 23.98
N ASN A 222 14.10 3.99 24.83
CA ASN A 222 14.43 2.89 25.74
C ASN A 222 13.29 2.62 26.74
N ALA A 223 12.60 3.68 27.19
CA ALA A 223 11.41 3.55 28.04
C ALA A 223 10.18 3.02 27.28
N GLY A 224 10.11 3.28 25.97
CA GLY A 224 8.91 3.17 25.16
C GLY A 224 8.32 4.56 24.92
N VAL A 225 8.09 4.92 23.66
CA VAL A 225 7.53 6.21 23.28
C VAL A 225 6.51 6.05 22.16
N GLU A 226 5.38 6.74 22.29
CA GLU A 226 4.38 6.84 21.21
C GLU A 226 4.67 8.04 20.33
N VAL A 227 4.57 7.83 19.02
CA VAL A 227 4.75 8.87 18.02
C VAL A 227 3.71 8.72 16.93
N VAL A 228 3.23 9.85 16.45
CA VAL A 228 2.28 9.89 15.34
C VAL A 228 3.01 10.20 14.04
N GLY A 229 2.61 9.49 12.97
CA GLY A 229 2.96 9.76 11.59
C GLY A 229 1.71 9.83 10.71
N TYR A 230 1.85 10.41 9.51
CA TYR A 230 0.75 10.52 8.55
C TYR A 230 1.16 9.97 7.18
N GLY A 231 0.35 9.11 6.59
CA GLY A 231 0.63 8.53 5.28
C GLY A 231 -0.51 7.72 4.70
N SER A 232 -0.50 7.54 3.38
CA SER A 232 -1.46 6.68 2.67
C SER A 232 -1.24 5.18 2.91
N ASP A 233 -0.06 4.81 3.39
CA ASP A 233 0.25 3.51 3.94
C ASP A 233 1.18 3.65 5.15
N LEU A 234 1.34 2.55 5.90
CA LEU A 234 2.09 2.50 7.14
C LEU A 234 3.57 2.88 6.95
N TYR A 235 4.18 2.40 5.86
CA TYR A 235 5.57 2.68 5.51
C TYR A 235 5.79 4.19 5.34
N LEU A 236 4.89 4.82 4.59
CA LEU A 236 4.90 6.25 4.32
C LEU A 236 4.60 7.07 5.58
N ALA A 237 3.69 6.60 6.45
CA ALA A 237 3.40 7.24 7.72
C ALA A 237 4.63 7.27 8.65
N LEU A 238 5.39 6.17 8.74
CA LEU A 238 6.61 6.15 9.54
C LEU A 238 7.71 7.02 8.92
N LYS A 239 7.86 7.04 7.59
CA LYS A 239 8.80 7.93 6.89
C LYS A 239 8.46 9.40 7.06
N ASN A 240 7.17 9.73 7.10
CA ASN A 240 6.69 11.06 7.43
C ASN A 240 7.05 11.44 8.87
N ALA A 241 6.85 10.52 9.82
CA ALA A 241 7.21 10.73 11.22
C ALA A 241 8.72 10.91 11.42
N PHE A 242 9.56 10.19 10.67
CA PHE A 242 11.02 10.21 10.80
C PHE A 242 11.74 10.37 9.45
N PRO A 243 11.70 11.58 8.85
CA PRO A 243 12.29 11.81 7.53
C PRO A 243 13.80 11.52 7.51
N GLY A 244 14.23 10.59 6.66
CA GLY A 244 15.64 10.23 6.50
C GLY A 244 16.19 9.26 7.54
N TYR A 245 15.36 8.73 8.44
CA TYR A 245 15.77 7.78 9.48
C TYR A 245 15.07 6.42 9.37
N VAL A 246 14.37 6.16 8.28
CA VAL A 246 13.64 4.91 8.00
C VAL A 246 14.10 4.40 6.64
N THR A 247 14.52 3.14 6.60
CA THR A 247 14.86 2.41 5.39
C THR A 247 14.21 1.04 5.46
N GLY A 248 13.35 0.72 4.51
CA GLY A 248 12.75 -0.60 4.34
C GLY A 248 12.64 -0.97 2.87
N GLN A 249 11.68 -1.82 2.53
CA GLN A 249 11.40 -2.12 1.13
C GLN A 249 10.58 -1.00 0.48
N GLU A 250 11.24 -0.21 -0.37
CA GLU A 250 10.65 0.99 -1.00
C GLU A 250 10.08 0.74 -2.39
N VAL A 251 10.18 -0.48 -2.90
CA VAL A 251 9.88 -0.78 -4.29
C VAL A 251 8.62 -1.63 -4.35
N VAL A 252 7.63 -1.12 -5.09
CA VAL A 252 6.49 -1.91 -5.56
C VAL A 252 7.04 -3.05 -6.42
N PRO A 253 6.64 -4.32 -6.19
CA PRO A 253 7.20 -5.43 -6.94
C PRO A 253 6.96 -5.23 -8.44
N TYR A 254 7.99 -5.50 -9.22
CA TYR A 254 7.96 -5.39 -10.68
C TYR A 254 8.48 -6.70 -11.29
N TYR A 255 8.12 -6.95 -12.55
CA TYR A 255 8.64 -8.09 -13.29
C TYR A 255 10.08 -7.82 -13.76
N ASP A 256 11.04 -8.62 -13.29
CA ASP A 256 12.43 -8.52 -13.68
C ASP A 256 12.90 -9.78 -14.42
N ASN A 257 13.15 -9.62 -15.72
CA ASN A 257 13.90 -10.55 -16.56
C ASN A 257 13.49 -12.04 -16.43
N GLY A 258 12.18 -12.33 -16.51
CA GLY A 258 11.68 -13.72 -16.43
C GLY A 258 11.38 -14.21 -15.01
N SER A 259 11.65 -13.39 -14.00
CA SER A 259 11.36 -13.68 -12.61
C SER A 259 10.48 -12.60 -12.01
N TYR A 260 9.48 -13.03 -11.27
CA TYR A 260 8.65 -12.12 -10.51
C TYR A 260 9.25 -11.95 -9.12
N GLN A 261 9.62 -10.70 -8.79
CA GLN A 261 10.17 -10.42 -7.48
C GLN A 261 9.04 -10.38 -6.45
N THR A 262 9.20 -11.16 -5.40
CA THR A 262 8.40 -11.04 -4.18
C THR A 262 8.98 -9.91 -3.33
N VAL A 263 8.14 -9.10 -2.69
CA VAL A 263 8.58 -8.08 -1.74
C VAL A 263 8.79 -8.72 -0.37
N TYR A 264 10.04 -8.70 0.12
CA TYR A 264 10.36 -9.03 1.50
C TYR A 264 10.03 -7.85 2.42
N SER A 265 9.30 -8.11 3.49
CA SER A 265 8.70 -7.11 4.36
C SER A 265 9.48 -6.97 5.67
N TRP A 266 10.55 -6.16 5.71
CA TRP A 266 11.19 -5.79 6.98
C TRP A 266 11.78 -4.38 6.95
N ILE A 267 11.97 -3.82 8.15
CA ILE A 267 12.72 -2.59 8.35
C ILE A 267 14.22 -2.91 8.27
N SER A 268 14.87 -2.41 7.23
CA SER A 268 16.32 -2.58 7.05
C SER A 268 17.11 -1.68 7.98
N ALA A 269 16.62 -0.46 8.22
CA ALA A 269 17.19 0.49 9.17
C ALA A 269 16.10 1.39 9.74
N PHE A 270 16.13 1.63 11.04
CA PHE A 270 15.31 2.66 11.67
C PHE A 270 16.03 3.31 12.85
N LEU A 271 16.00 4.64 12.90
CA LEU A 271 16.69 5.47 13.91
C LEU A 271 18.19 5.14 14.03
N THR A 272 18.82 4.93 12.87
CA THR A 272 20.22 4.50 12.72
C THR A 272 20.56 3.13 13.32
N LEU A 273 19.55 2.33 13.68
CA LEU A 273 19.71 0.92 14.04
C LEU A 273 19.38 0.01 12.85
N TYR A 274 20.21 -1.00 12.64
CA TYR A 274 20.13 -2.05 11.61
C TYR A 274 20.11 -3.42 12.31
N THR A 275 19.86 -4.49 11.57
CA THR A 275 20.00 -5.86 12.10
C THR A 275 21.42 -6.10 12.64
N VAL A 276 21.52 -6.62 13.87
CA VAL A 276 22.79 -6.86 14.55
C VAL A 276 22.83 -8.29 15.12
N GLN A 277 23.97 -8.96 14.99
CA GLN A 277 24.16 -10.29 15.59
C GLN A 277 24.35 -10.14 17.10
N VAL A 278 23.58 -10.91 17.86
CA VAL A 278 23.60 -10.90 19.33
C VAL A 278 24.44 -12.06 19.87
N THR A 279 24.29 -13.24 19.29
CA THR A 279 25.07 -14.45 19.62
C THR A 279 25.27 -15.31 18.36
N GLY A 280 26.25 -16.21 18.42
CA GLY A 280 26.58 -17.16 17.34
C GLY A 280 28.02 -17.07 16.89
N ALA A 281 28.51 -18.09 16.20
CA ALA A 281 29.87 -18.07 15.65
C ALA A 281 29.93 -17.19 14.40
N ASN A 282 31.04 -16.48 14.19
CA ASN A 282 31.36 -15.86 12.90
C ASN A 282 31.77 -16.94 11.88
N THR A 283 30.86 -17.86 11.57
CA THR A 283 31.02 -18.90 10.57
C THR A 283 30.29 -18.48 9.29
N PRO A 284 31.03 -18.11 8.22
CA PRO A 284 30.40 -17.78 6.96
C PRO A 284 29.45 -18.91 6.53
N SER A 285 28.23 -18.56 6.14
CA SER A 285 27.21 -19.47 5.59
C SER A 285 26.64 -20.56 6.52
N VAL A 286 26.91 -20.51 7.83
CA VAL A 286 26.21 -21.33 8.84
C VAL A 286 25.59 -20.37 9.85
N TYR A 287 24.28 -20.17 9.75
CA TYR A 287 23.51 -19.23 10.57
C TYR A 287 22.61 -19.93 11.60
N THR A 288 22.76 -21.26 11.76
CA THR A 288 21.86 -22.10 12.56
C THR A 288 21.99 -21.91 14.07
N ASP A 289 23.11 -21.34 14.52
CA ASP A 289 23.40 -20.99 15.91
C ASP A 289 23.40 -19.47 16.15
N ASP A 290 23.14 -18.67 15.11
CA ASP A 290 23.11 -17.22 15.23
C ASP A 290 21.78 -16.75 15.80
N SER A 291 21.84 -15.74 16.66
CA SER A 291 20.67 -14.97 17.09
C SER A 291 20.90 -13.51 16.73
N TRP A 292 19.86 -12.88 16.21
CA TRP A 292 19.93 -11.53 15.69
C TRP A 292 18.91 -10.66 16.40
N ALA A 293 19.23 -9.37 16.56
CA ALA A 293 18.26 -8.35 16.93
C ALA A 293 17.98 -7.45 15.74
N TRP A 294 16.71 -7.14 15.52
CA TRP A 294 16.24 -6.28 14.45
C TRP A 294 14.94 -5.59 14.85
N TRP A 295 14.51 -4.61 14.06
CA TRP A 295 13.21 -3.96 14.22
C TRP A 295 12.09 -4.91 13.82
N GLN A 296 11.34 -5.35 14.81
CA GLN A 296 10.13 -6.15 14.65
C GLN A 296 8.93 -5.21 14.67
N GLU A 297 7.99 -5.41 13.76
CA GLU A 297 6.74 -4.66 13.68
C GLU A 297 5.59 -5.55 14.12
N TYR A 298 4.66 -5.01 14.90
CA TYR A 298 3.49 -5.70 15.41
C TYR A 298 2.21 -4.89 15.13
N SER A 299 1.22 -5.51 14.49
CA SER A 299 -0.09 -4.92 14.21
C SER A 299 -1.09 -5.16 15.34
N GLU A 300 -0.92 -6.26 16.08
CA GLU A 300 -1.62 -6.53 17.33
C GLU A 300 -0.57 -6.73 18.40
N TRP A 301 -0.58 -5.89 19.44
CA TRP A 301 0.51 -5.87 20.40
C TRP A 301 0.04 -5.56 21.81
N THR A 302 0.85 -6.02 22.77
CA THR A 302 0.75 -5.66 24.18
C THR A 302 2.13 -5.34 24.71
N VAL A 303 2.18 -4.49 25.73
CA VAL A 303 3.42 -4.14 26.45
C VAL A 303 3.30 -4.63 27.88
N ASP A 304 4.29 -5.41 28.31
CA ASP A 304 4.34 -5.91 29.67
C ASP A 304 4.89 -4.86 30.66
N SER A 305 5.00 -5.23 31.94
CA SER A 305 5.53 -4.32 32.98
C SER A 305 7.01 -3.94 32.81
N THR A 306 7.75 -4.67 31.99
CA THR A 306 9.16 -4.41 31.68
C THR A 306 9.33 -3.60 30.38
N GLY A 307 8.23 -3.41 29.66
CA GLY A 307 8.17 -2.72 28.39
C GLY A 307 8.34 -3.66 27.19
N GLU A 308 8.46 -4.98 27.39
CA GLU A 308 8.59 -5.91 26.27
C GLU A 308 7.31 -5.93 25.44
N VAL A 309 7.48 -5.88 24.12
CA VAL A 309 6.39 -5.95 23.15
C VAL A 309 6.19 -7.41 22.76
N SER A 310 4.94 -7.85 22.75
CA SER A 310 4.55 -9.16 22.22
C SER A 310 3.23 -9.07 21.46
N GLY A 311 3.03 -9.97 20.49
CA GLY A 311 1.79 -10.06 19.73
C GLY A 311 1.98 -10.64 18.33
N ASN A 312 1.13 -10.24 17.39
CA ASN A 312 1.20 -10.68 16.00
C ASN A 312 2.06 -9.70 15.19
N THR A 313 3.11 -10.23 14.57
CA THR A 313 3.99 -9.44 13.73
C THR A 313 3.28 -9.02 12.43
N SER A 314 3.65 -7.86 11.92
CA SER A 314 3.17 -7.32 10.65
C SER A 314 4.32 -6.89 9.75
N ASP A 315 3.95 -6.49 8.54
CA ASP A 315 4.85 -6.32 7.41
C ASP A 315 5.13 -4.87 7.08
N PHE A 316 6.41 -4.54 7.00
CA PHE A 316 6.85 -3.20 6.68
C PHE A 316 7.21 -3.05 5.19
N ALA A 317 6.19 -3.05 4.34
CA ALA A 317 6.35 -2.92 2.89
C ALA A 317 5.50 -1.78 2.33
N LEU A 318 6.07 -1.02 1.40
CA LEU A 318 5.36 0.02 0.68
C LEU A 318 4.08 -0.55 0.04
N GLY A 319 2.95 0.10 0.28
CA GLY A 319 1.70 -0.22 -0.36
C GLY A 319 0.83 -1.30 0.29
N LEU A 320 1.32 -2.03 1.30
CA LEU A 320 0.64 -3.21 1.84
C LEU A 320 -0.41 -2.89 2.91
N ILE A 321 -0.05 -2.07 3.89
CA ILE A 321 -0.85 -1.79 5.09
C ILE A 321 -1.27 -0.32 5.09
N SER A 322 -2.54 0.00 5.29
CA SER A 322 -3.03 1.38 5.25
C SER A 322 -4.01 1.65 6.40
N PRO A 323 -4.02 2.88 6.96
CA PRO A 323 -4.97 3.28 8.00
C PRO A 323 -6.40 3.52 7.47
N LEU A 324 -6.62 3.42 6.16
CA LEU A 324 -7.95 3.60 5.56
C LEU A 324 -8.81 2.36 5.74
N ASP A 325 -10.06 2.54 6.18
CA ASP A 325 -11.00 1.50 6.66
C ASP A 325 -11.26 0.30 5.70
N ASP A 326 -10.85 0.39 4.43
CA ASP A 326 -11.02 -0.66 3.41
C ASP A 326 -9.70 -1.19 2.83
N ALA A 327 -8.59 -1.02 3.53
CA ALA A 327 -7.35 -1.72 3.20
C ALA A 327 -7.44 -3.22 3.58
N PRO A 328 -6.70 -4.12 2.91
CA PRO A 328 -6.70 -5.56 3.22
C PRO A 328 -6.30 -5.87 4.66
N LEU A 329 -5.48 -4.98 5.24
CA LEU A 329 -5.02 -5.00 6.61
C LEU A 329 -5.13 -3.57 7.13
N THR A 330 -6.04 -3.35 8.07
CA THR A 330 -6.26 -2.07 8.75
C THR A 330 -5.79 -2.17 10.20
N SER A 331 -4.89 -1.28 10.59
CA SER A 331 -4.69 -0.88 11.98
C SER A 331 -4.22 0.58 11.97
N ASP A 332 -4.56 1.30 13.03
CA ASP A 332 -4.16 2.68 13.29
C ASP A 332 -3.05 2.75 14.36
N SER A 333 -2.63 1.59 14.88
CA SER A 333 -1.67 1.47 15.96
C SER A 333 -0.72 0.29 15.78
N TYR A 334 0.59 0.55 15.82
CA TYR A 334 1.63 -0.46 15.64
C TYR A 334 2.71 -0.32 16.70
N ALA A 335 3.35 -1.42 17.04
CA ALA A 335 4.58 -1.40 17.82
C ALA A 335 5.79 -1.75 16.96
N LEU A 336 6.84 -0.95 17.08
CA LEU A 336 8.16 -1.16 16.51
C LEU A 336 9.12 -1.46 17.66
N TYR A 337 9.57 -2.71 17.74
CA TYR A 337 10.40 -3.20 18.83
C TYR A 337 11.74 -3.73 18.31
N PHE A 338 12.83 -3.07 18.66
CA PHE A 338 14.18 -3.57 18.35
C PHE A 338 14.61 -4.60 19.40
N ALA A 339 14.51 -5.88 19.06
CA ALA A 339 14.76 -6.98 19.98
C ALA A 339 15.28 -8.22 19.25
N ILE A 340 15.74 -9.21 20.01
CA ILE A 340 16.04 -10.54 19.48
C ILE A 340 14.75 -11.10 18.89
N GLY A 341 14.75 -11.47 17.61
CA GLY A 341 13.58 -12.10 17.00
C GLY A 341 13.74 -13.62 16.90
N GLY A 342 12.61 -14.33 16.89
CA GLY A 342 12.58 -15.77 16.62
C GLY A 342 12.76 -16.04 15.13
N MET A 343 13.66 -16.97 14.78
CA MET A 343 13.68 -17.58 13.44
C MET A 343 12.61 -18.66 13.32
#